data_AF-A0A354YYM2-F1
#
_entry.id   AF-A0A354YYM2-F1
#
_cell.length_a   1.000
_cell.length_b   1.000
_cell.length_c   1.000
_cell.angle_alpha   90.00
_cell.angle_beta   90.00
_cell.angle_gamma   90.00
#
_symmetry.space_group_name_H-M   'P 1'
#
loop_
_entity.id
_entity.type
_entity.pdbx_description
1 polymer ?
#
loop_
_entity_poly.entity_id
_entity_poly.type
_entity_poly.pdbx_seq_one_letter_code
_entity_poly.pdbx_strand_id
1 'polypeptide(L)'
;MDRMKLFPKTFLYTLFLMVLITLIGHALIYALLPVVYVHQKEKILQENHHAMVQRLQTLDAVQIEAEIEKYARQNQVLVRLYYNGKSLVYGSVYVQDLVSEDSSRFSFQASPFDAKSEELPPNTIKIENGIKNVALYPSAEFIRTEETFTSPLGQSCSLETMLTLQPVNEAKAFL
;
A
#
# COMPACT_ATOMS: atom_id res chain seq x y z
N MET A 1 33.13 -33.84 47.87
CA MET A 1 33.77 -32.50 47.88
C MET A 1 33.55 -31.88 46.52
N ASP A 2 32.40 -31.23 46.33
CA ASP A 2 31.99 -30.69 45.03
C ASP A 2 32.64 -29.34 44.75
N ARG A 3 33.54 -29.30 43.77
CA ARG A 3 33.98 -28.07 43.13
C ARG A 3 33.58 -28.08 41.66
N MET A 4 32.28 -28.00 41.39
CA MET A 4 31.82 -27.55 40.07
C MET A 4 31.97 -26.03 40.00
N LYS A 5 33.20 -25.53 39.84
CA LYS A 5 33.42 -24.16 39.32
C LYS A 5 33.20 -24.19 37.80
N LEU A 6 31.99 -24.52 37.37
CA LEU A 6 31.70 -24.71 35.95
C LEU A 6 31.56 -23.39 35.19
N PHE A 7 31.33 -22.27 35.88
CA PHE A 7 31.27 -20.95 35.26
C PHE A 7 31.91 -19.87 36.14
N PRO A 8 32.94 -19.16 35.65
CA PRO A 8 33.49 -18.01 36.36
C PRO A 8 32.41 -16.91 36.43
N LYS A 9 32.34 -16.14 37.53
CA LYS A 9 31.33 -15.08 37.72
C LYS A 9 31.27 -14.10 36.54
N THR A 10 32.40 -13.88 35.86
CA THR A 10 32.52 -13.09 34.62
C THR A 10 31.68 -13.64 33.46
N PHE A 11 31.57 -14.97 33.32
CA PHE A 11 30.77 -15.61 32.27
C PHE A 11 29.27 -15.27 32.39
N LEU A 12 28.75 -15.24 33.61
CA LEU A 12 27.35 -14.88 33.85
C LEU A 12 27.09 -13.40 33.53
N TYR A 13 28.03 -12.52 33.87
CA TYR A 13 27.94 -11.11 33.49
C TYR A 13 27.98 -10.90 31.98
N THR A 14 28.86 -11.60 31.26
CA THR A 14 28.91 -11.51 29.81
C THR A 14 27.65 -12.09 29.16
N LEU A 15 27.11 -13.20 29.67
CA LEU A 15 25.86 -13.80 29.18
C LEU A 15 24.68 -12.84 29.37
N PHE A 16 24.54 -12.26 30.57
CA PHE A 16 23.50 -11.28 30.85
C PHE A 16 23.63 -10.04 29.96
N LEU A 17 24.86 -9.55 29.77
CA LEU A 17 25.13 -8.42 28.89
C LEU A 17 24.75 -8.71 27.43
N MET A 18 25.07 -9.91 26.92
CA MET A 18 24.67 -10.30 25.56
C MET A 18 23.15 -10.33 25.43
N VAL A 19 22.43 -10.95 26.39
CA VAL A 19 20.96 -10.98 26.38
C VAL A 19 20.37 -9.56 26.41
N LEU A 20 20.92 -8.68 27.25
CA LEU A 20 20.45 -7.30 27.37
C LEU A 20 20.62 -6.53 26.05
N ILE A 21 21.78 -6.62 25.41
CA ILE A 21 22.05 -5.95 24.12
C ILE A 21 21.14 -6.53 23.03
N THR A 22 20.95 -7.84 22.98
CA THR A 22 20.04 -8.48 22.02
C THR A 22 18.61 -7.99 22.20
N LEU A 23 18.11 -7.90 23.43
CA LEU A 23 16.76 -7.42 23.72
C LEU A 23 16.58 -5.96 23.29
N ILE A 24 17.56 -5.11 23.59
CA ILE A 24 17.57 -3.70 23.14
C ILE A 24 17.57 -3.63 21.61
N GLY A 25 18.38 -4.44 20.93
CA GLY A 25 18.41 -4.51 19.47
C GLY A 25 17.05 -4.87 18.88
N HIS A 26 16.38 -5.89 19.42
CA HIS A 26 15.04 -6.28 18.95
C HIS A 26 13.99 -5.20 19.22
N ALA A 27 14.03 -4.56 20.39
CA ALA A 27 13.11 -3.47 20.72
C ALA A 27 13.28 -2.27 19.77
N LEU A 28 14.52 -1.91 19.46
CA LEU A 28 14.85 -0.85 18.50
C LEU A 28 14.37 -1.19 17.09
N ILE A 29 14.65 -2.41 16.61
CA ILE A 29 14.19 -2.86 15.29
C ILE A 29 12.67 -2.83 15.23
N TYR A 30 11.99 -3.36 16.25
CA TYR A 30 10.53 -3.41 16.30
C TYR A 30 9.88 -2.02 16.35
N ALA A 31 10.52 -1.04 16.99
CA ALA A 31 10.00 0.33 17.04
C ALA A 31 10.32 1.13 15.77
N LEU A 32 11.54 1.01 15.23
CA LEU A 32 12.03 1.88 14.17
C LEU A 32 11.62 1.39 12.78
N LEU A 33 11.64 0.08 12.54
CA LEU A 33 11.31 -0.52 11.25
C LEU A 33 9.89 -0.16 10.77
N PRO A 34 8.80 -0.29 11.56
CA PRO A 34 7.47 0.06 11.07
C PRO A 34 7.35 1.56 10.77
N VAL A 35 7.96 2.43 11.58
CA VAL A 35 7.91 3.89 11.38
C VAL A 35 8.62 4.28 10.09
N VAL A 36 9.83 3.77 9.88
CA VAL A 36 10.62 4.06 8.67
C VAL A 36 9.95 3.47 7.44
N TYR A 37 9.41 2.25 7.53
CA TYR A 37 8.69 1.58 6.45
C TYR A 37 7.48 2.40 5.98
N VAL A 38 6.61 2.80 6.91
CA VAL A 38 5.42 3.60 6.58
C VAL A 38 5.83 4.94 5.97
N HIS A 39 6.79 5.63 6.57
CA HIS A 39 7.23 6.95 6.09
C HIS A 39 7.84 6.87 4.67
N GLN A 40 8.63 5.82 4.39
CA GLN A 40 9.19 5.61 3.06
C GLN A 40 8.09 5.34 2.02
N LYS A 41 7.10 4.51 2.35
CA LYS A 41 5.96 4.23 1.45
C LYS A 41 5.13 5.47 1.20
N GLU A 42 4.88 6.28 2.22
CA GLU A 42 4.14 7.53 2.08
C GLU A 42 4.87 8.52 1.17
N LYS A 43 6.18 8.67 1.35
CA LYS A 43 7.01 9.54 0.51
C LYS A 43 6.99 9.09 -0.95
N ILE A 44 7.23 7.81 -1.23
CA ILE A 44 7.20 7.26 -2.60
C ILE A 44 5.81 7.42 -3.21
N LEU A 45 4.76 7.18 -2.42
CA LEU A 45 3.38 7.36 -2.86
C LEU A 45 3.10 8.81 -3.25
N GLN A 46 3.52 9.78 -2.43
CA GLN A 46 3.36 11.21 -2.70
C GLN A 46 4.13 11.65 -3.94
N GLU A 47 5.39 11.24 -4.09
CA GLU A 47 6.21 11.56 -5.26
C GLU A 47 5.59 11.01 -6.55
N ASN A 48 5.18 9.74 -6.54
CA ASN A 48 4.52 9.10 -7.69
C ASN A 48 3.14 9.71 -7.98
N HIS A 49 2.39 10.07 -6.95
CA HIS A 49 1.09 10.74 -7.06
C HIS A 49 1.25 12.11 -7.73
N HIS A 50 2.16 12.94 -7.23
CA HIS A 50 2.38 14.27 -7.76
C HIS A 50 2.87 14.24 -9.22
N ALA A 51 3.80 13.34 -9.53
CA ALA A 51 4.25 13.12 -10.90
C ALA A 51 3.09 12.70 -11.83
N MET A 52 2.16 11.88 -11.33
CA MET A 52 0.98 11.50 -12.09
C MET A 52 0.03 12.69 -12.30
N VAL A 53 -0.26 13.48 -11.27
CA VAL A 53 -1.11 14.68 -11.38
C VAL A 53 -0.57 15.63 -12.45
N GLN A 54 0.74 15.87 -12.46
CA GLN A 54 1.39 16.68 -13.50
C GLN A 54 1.21 16.11 -14.91
N ARG A 55 1.29 14.78 -15.09
CA ARG A 55 1.02 14.15 -16.39
C ARG A 55 -0.44 14.34 -16.80
N LEU A 56 -1.39 14.14 -15.89
CA LEU A 56 -2.83 14.29 -16.18
C LEU A 56 -3.20 15.72 -16.58
N GLN A 57 -2.49 16.72 -16.07
CA GLN A 57 -2.66 18.13 -16.49
C GLN A 57 -2.24 18.39 -17.93
N THR A 58 -1.49 17.48 -18.57
CA THR A 58 -1.00 17.61 -19.96
C THR A 58 -1.65 16.64 -20.94
N LEU A 59 -2.39 15.65 -20.45
CA LEU A 59 -2.95 14.57 -21.26
C LEU A 59 -4.37 14.88 -21.75
N ASP A 60 -4.68 14.44 -22.97
CA ASP A 60 -6.02 14.49 -23.53
C ASP A 60 -6.94 13.45 -22.89
N ALA A 61 -8.25 13.74 -22.89
CA ALA A 61 -9.30 12.90 -22.29
C ALA A 61 -9.27 11.43 -22.75
N VAL A 62 -8.82 11.15 -23.97
CA VAL A 62 -8.73 9.80 -24.56
C VAL A 62 -7.58 8.98 -23.95
N GLN A 63 -6.50 9.63 -23.51
CA GLN A 63 -5.29 8.97 -23.01
C GLN A 63 -5.27 8.80 -21.49
N ILE A 64 -6.12 9.55 -20.77
CA ILE A 64 -6.19 9.56 -19.30
C ILE A 64 -6.49 8.16 -18.74
N GLU A 65 -7.47 7.45 -19.30
CA GLU A 65 -7.88 6.13 -18.79
C GLU A 65 -6.74 5.11 -18.87
N ALA A 66 -6.05 5.04 -20.01
CA ALA A 66 -4.93 4.12 -20.22
C ALA A 66 -3.72 4.44 -19.33
N GLU A 67 -3.40 5.73 -19.14
CA GLU A 67 -2.26 6.14 -18.32
C GLU A 67 -2.53 5.92 -16.81
N ILE A 68 -3.76 6.15 -16.35
CA ILE A 68 -4.17 5.84 -14.97
C ILE A 68 -4.15 4.33 -14.72
N GLU A 69 -4.67 3.53 -15.65
CA GLU A 69 -4.64 2.07 -15.51
C GLU A 69 -3.19 1.56 -15.41
N LYS A 70 -2.32 2.05 -16.31
CA LYS A 70 -0.90 1.71 -16.30
C LYS A 70 -0.24 2.08 -14.98
N TYR A 71 -0.50 3.27 -14.45
CA TYR A 71 0.04 3.73 -13.17
C TYR A 71 -0.45 2.89 -11.99
N ALA A 72 -1.74 2.55 -11.95
CA ALA A 72 -2.31 1.69 -10.93
C ALA A 72 -1.63 0.31 -10.93
N ARG A 73 -1.41 -0.27 -12.12
CA ARG A 73 -0.71 -1.57 -12.28
C ARG A 73 0.77 -1.48 -11.90
N GLN A 74 1.50 -0.48 -12.40
CA GLN A 74 2.95 -0.36 -12.19
C GLN A 74 3.32 -0.06 -10.73
N ASN A 75 2.51 0.74 -10.04
CA ASN A 75 2.77 1.12 -8.66
C ASN A 75 2.01 0.24 -7.64
N GLN A 76 1.21 -0.72 -8.12
CA GLN A 76 0.38 -1.59 -7.27
C GLN A 76 -0.49 -0.79 -6.28
N VAL A 77 -1.06 0.31 -6.78
CA VAL A 77 -1.90 1.24 -6.02
C VAL A 77 -3.33 1.18 -6.52
N LEU A 78 -4.25 1.52 -5.63
CA LEU A 78 -5.63 1.80 -5.99
C LEU A 78 -5.76 3.28 -6.30
N VAL A 79 -6.37 3.59 -7.44
CA VAL A 79 -6.48 4.97 -7.94
C VAL A 79 -7.94 5.26 -8.19
N ARG A 80 -8.42 6.38 -7.67
CA ARG A 80 -9.71 6.96 -8.01
C ARG A 80 -9.47 8.30 -8.71
N LEU A 81 -9.97 8.41 -9.92
CA LEU A 81 -9.98 9.64 -10.69
C LEU A 81 -11.42 10.17 -10.77
N TYR A 82 -11.64 11.41 -10.37
CA TYR A 82 -12.86 12.14 -10.66
C TYR A 82 -12.65 13.04 -11.87
N TYR A 83 -13.32 12.72 -12.97
CA TYR A 83 -13.22 13.41 -14.25
C TYR A 83 -14.60 13.54 -14.91
N ASN A 84 -14.96 14.75 -15.35
CA ASN A 84 -16.20 15.02 -16.08
C ASN A 84 -17.48 14.45 -15.42
N GLY A 85 -17.63 14.68 -14.10
CA GLY A 85 -18.78 14.21 -13.32
C GLY A 85 -18.79 12.70 -13.05
N LYS A 86 -17.77 11.96 -13.50
CA LYS A 86 -17.65 10.51 -13.34
C LYS A 86 -16.47 10.18 -12.45
N SER A 87 -16.66 9.24 -11.53
CA SER A 87 -15.57 8.63 -10.79
C SER A 87 -15.14 7.34 -11.49
N LEU A 88 -13.87 7.26 -11.87
CA LEU A 88 -13.24 6.07 -12.41
C LEU A 88 -12.30 5.50 -11.36
N VAL A 89 -12.29 4.18 -11.20
CA VAL A 89 -11.44 3.48 -10.24
C VAL A 89 -10.59 2.44 -10.98
N TYR A 90 -9.29 2.44 -10.73
CA TYR A 90 -8.31 1.52 -11.33
C TYR A 90 -7.38 0.93 -10.26
N GLY A 91 -6.99 -0.33 -10.42
CA GLY A 91 -6.10 -1.04 -9.50
C GLY A 91 -6.58 -2.45 -9.20
N SER A 92 -5.77 -3.21 -8.46
CA SER A 92 -6.13 -4.53 -7.97
C SER A 92 -6.62 -4.45 -6.52
N VAL A 93 -7.84 -4.96 -6.29
CA VAL A 93 -8.46 -5.02 -4.96
C VAL A 93 -9.21 -6.34 -4.82
N TYR A 94 -9.20 -6.93 -3.63
CA TYR A 94 -10.18 -7.97 -3.32
C TYR A 94 -11.46 -7.34 -2.84
N VAL A 95 -12.57 -7.75 -3.43
CA VAL A 95 -13.88 -7.48 -2.85
C VAL A 95 -14.15 -8.57 -1.83
N GLN A 96 -14.22 -8.18 -0.55
CA GLN A 96 -14.55 -9.11 0.52
C GLN A 96 -16.06 -9.24 0.69
N ASP A 97 -16.79 -8.13 0.51
CA ASP A 97 -18.25 -8.12 0.65
C ASP A 97 -18.92 -7.02 -0.21
N LEU A 98 -20.10 -7.33 -0.74
CA LEU A 98 -20.98 -6.35 -1.38
C LEU A 98 -21.77 -5.67 -0.25
N VAL A 99 -21.43 -4.42 0.07
CA VAL A 99 -22.07 -3.68 1.17
C VAL A 99 -23.49 -3.21 0.79
N SER A 100 -23.89 -3.37 -0.48
CA SER A 100 -25.21 -2.96 -0.97
C SER A 100 -25.69 -3.87 -2.10
N GLU A 101 -26.98 -4.25 -2.09
CA GLU A 101 -27.67 -4.96 -3.19
C GLU A 101 -27.60 -4.18 -4.52
N ASP A 102 -27.38 -2.86 -4.46
CA ASP A 102 -27.34 -1.94 -5.60
C ASP A 102 -25.97 -1.88 -6.32
N SER A 103 -25.05 -2.83 -6.07
CA SER A 103 -23.75 -2.96 -6.75
C SER A 103 -22.81 -1.74 -6.73
N SER A 104 -23.12 -0.71 -5.93
CA SER A 104 -22.41 0.58 -5.91
C SER A 104 -21.48 0.78 -4.70
N ARG A 105 -21.54 -0.13 -3.72
CA ARG A 105 -20.74 -0.07 -2.48
C ARG A 105 -20.02 -1.39 -2.25
N PHE A 106 -18.70 -1.33 -2.23
CA PHE A 106 -17.85 -2.50 -2.11
C PHE A 106 -16.91 -2.31 -0.90
N SER A 107 -16.76 -3.35 -0.08
CA SER A 107 -15.69 -3.40 0.92
C SER A 107 -14.45 -4.01 0.26
N PHE A 108 -13.31 -3.35 0.43
CA PHE A 108 -12.07 -3.77 -0.22
C PHE A 108 -11.00 -4.13 0.81
N GLN A 109 -10.35 -5.28 0.60
CA GLN A 109 -9.15 -5.66 1.33
C GLN A 109 -7.93 -5.68 0.40
N ALA A 110 -6.77 -5.33 0.96
CA ALA A 110 -5.47 -5.37 0.28
C ALA A 110 -5.23 -6.74 -0.36
N SER A 111 -4.75 -6.74 -1.62
CA SER A 111 -4.30 -7.98 -2.25
C SER A 111 -2.83 -8.25 -1.95
N PRO A 112 -2.44 -9.42 -1.38
CA PRO A 112 -1.05 -9.87 -1.28
C PRO A 112 -0.49 -10.28 -2.66
N PHE A 113 -0.99 -9.68 -3.75
CA PHE A 113 -0.69 -10.06 -5.12
C PHE A 113 0.81 -9.89 -5.39
N ASP A 114 1.47 -11.02 -5.62
CA ASP A 114 2.80 -11.07 -6.19
C ASP A 114 2.66 -10.85 -7.71
N ALA A 115 3.28 -9.80 -8.25
CA ALA A 115 3.24 -9.52 -9.68
C ALA A 115 3.82 -10.67 -10.54
N LYS A 116 4.47 -11.68 -9.92
CA LYS A 116 4.95 -12.90 -10.57
C LYS A 116 3.92 -14.02 -10.66
N SER A 117 2.82 -13.99 -9.91
CA SER A 117 1.74 -14.96 -10.05
C SER A 117 0.70 -14.42 -11.03
N GLU A 118 0.65 -14.99 -12.24
CA GLU A 118 -0.39 -14.66 -13.24
C GLU A 118 -1.80 -15.06 -12.79
N GLU A 119 -1.92 -15.83 -11.71
CA GLU A 119 -3.20 -16.28 -11.16
C GLU A 119 -3.76 -15.28 -10.15
N LEU A 120 -4.97 -14.81 -10.43
CA LEU A 120 -5.74 -14.03 -9.48
C LEU A 120 -6.27 -14.97 -8.37
N PRO A 121 -6.06 -14.62 -7.10
CA PRO A 121 -6.70 -15.31 -6.00
C PRO A 121 -8.23 -15.35 -6.10
N PRO A 122 -8.89 -16.37 -5.54
CA PRO A 122 -10.34 -16.54 -5.65
C PRO A 122 -11.09 -15.31 -5.09
N ASN A 123 -12.15 -14.88 -5.79
CA ASN A 123 -12.92 -13.66 -5.53
C ASN A 123 -12.21 -12.31 -5.82
N THR A 124 -11.13 -12.31 -6.59
CA THR A 124 -10.56 -11.05 -7.11
C THR A 124 -11.43 -10.52 -8.25
N ILE A 125 -12.01 -9.33 -8.09
CA ILE A 125 -12.55 -8.59 -9.24
C ILE A 125 -11.38 -7.89 -9.90
N LYS A 126 -11.04 -8.31 -11.12
CA LYS A 126 -10.22 -7.51 -12.02
C LYS A 126 -11.01 -6.26 -12.38
N ILE A 127 -10.67 -5.13 -11.77
CA ILE A 127 -11.19 -3.82 -12.19
C ILE A 127 -10.41 -3.41 -13.46
N GLU A 128 -10.68 -4.09 -14.57
CA GLU A 128 -10.08 -3.78 -15.87
C GLU A 128 -10.84 -2.65 -16.60
N ASN A 129 -12.03 -2.25 -16.12
CA ASN A 129 -12.93 -1.36 -16.88
C ASN A 129 -13.47 -0.13 -16.12
N GLY A 130 -12.67 0.48 -15.22
CA GLY A 130 -13.01 1.79 -14.63
C GLY A 130 -14.43 1.86 -14.07
N ILE A 131 -14.70 1.16 -12.96
CA ILE A 131 -16.07 1.08 -12.42
C ILE A 131 -16.54 2.50 -12.05
N LYS A 132 -17.69 2.88 -12.60
CA LYS A 132 -18.28 4.21 -12.41
C LYS A 132 -19.05 4.26 -11.09
N ASN A 133 -18.88 5.36 -10.35
CA ASN A 133 -19.64 5.66 -9.13
C ASN A 133 -19.46 4.65 -7.98
N VAL A 134 -18.21 4.28 -7.69
CA VAL A 134 -17.90 3.38 -6.57
C VAL A 134 -17.50 4.16 -5.32
N ALA A 135 -18.14 3.83 -4.21
CA ALA A 135 -17.64 4.20 -2.88
C ALA A 135 -16.69 3.11 -2.37
N LEU A 136 -15.40 3.44 -2.24
CA LEU A 136 -14.38 2.58 -1.63
C LEU A 136 -14.45 2.65 -0.10
N TYR A 137 -14.60 1.50 0.55
CA TYR A 137 -14.47 1.34 2.00
C TYR A 137 -13.27 0.42 2.33
N PRO A 138 -12.14 0.97 2.77
CA PRO A 138 -10.97 0.17 3.12
C PRO A 138 -11.21 -0.63 4.40
N SER A 139 -10.96 -1.94 4.38
CA SER A 139 -11.01 -2.81 5.59
C SER A 139 -9.64 -3.04 6.25
N ALA A 140 -8.56 -2.54 5.64
CA ALA A 140 -7.18 -2.61 6.13
C ALA A 140 -6.59 -1.19 6.34
N GLU A 141 -5.37 -1.10 6.86
CA GLU A 141 -4.65 0.17 6.99
C GLU A 141 -4.05 0.59 5.63
N PHE A 142 -4.42 1.77 5.14
CA PHE A 142 -3.95 2.34 3.87
C PHE A 142 -3.34 3.71 4.09
N ILE A 143 -2.31 4.03 3.30
CA ILE A 143 -1.89 5.40 3.07
C ILE A 143 -2.71 5.96 1.91
N ARG A 144 -3.19 7.20 2.04
CA ARG A 144 -3.96 7.91 1.02
C ARG A 144 -3.32 9.25 0.71
N THR A 145 -3.23 9.56 -0.57
CA THR A 145 -2.88 10.90 -1.08
C THR A 145 -3.96 11.35 -2.05
N GLU A 146 -4.44 12.58 -1.89
CA GLU A 146 -5.42 13.18 -2.79
C GLU A 146 -4.94 14.57 -3.23
N GLU A 147 -5.07 14.87 -4.51
CA GLU A 147 -4.73 16.16 -5.09
C GLU A 147 -5.78 16.55 -6.13
N THR A 148 -6.30 17.77 -6.01
CA THR A 148 -7.19 18.37 -6.99
C THR A 148 -6.41 19.16 -8.02
N PHE A 149 -6.71 18.98 -9.31
CA PHE A 149 -6.02 19.66 -10.40
C PHE A 149 -7.00 20.12 -11.48
N THR A 150 -6.55 21.03 -12.35
CA THR A 150 -7.35 21.49 -13.49
C THR A 150 -6.85 20.79 -14.75
N SER A 151 -7.76 20.18 -15.51
CA SER A 151 -7.42 19.54 -16.80
C SER A 151 -7.05 20.60 -17.86
N PRO A 152 -6.40 20.20 -18.98
CA PRO A 152 -6.15 21.10 -20.12
C PRO A 152 -7.41 21.82 -20.63
N LEU A 153 -8.59 21.24 -20.40
CA LEU A 153 -9.90 21.74 -20.81
C LEU A 153 -10.55 22.67 -19.76
N GLY A 154 -9.83 23.04 -18.70
CA GLY A 154 -10.32 23.93 -17.63
C GLY A 154 -11.28 23.27 -16.63
N GLN A 155 -11.34 21.93 -16.60
CA GLN A 155 -12.24 21.19 -15.72
C GLN A 155 -11.56 20.83 -14.40
N SER A 156 -12.28 20.94 -13.28
CA SER A 156 -11.80 20.49 -11.96
C SER A 156 -11.80 18.97 -11.88
N CYS A 157 -10.63 18.38 -11.62
CA CYS A 157 -10.40 16.95 -11.47
C CYS A 157 -9.82 16.66 -10.08
N SER A 158 -10.08 15.47 -9.54
CA SER A 158 -9.43 14.99 -8.32
C SER A 158 -8.82 13.62 -8.59
N LEU A 159 -7.55 13.45 -8.22
CA LEU A 159 -6.89 12.16 -8.18
C LEU A 159 -6.73 11.76 -6.72
N GLU A 160 -7.14 10.55 -6.39
CA GLU A 160 -6.93 9.92 -5.10
C GLU A 160 -6.15 8.63 -5.34
N THR A 161 -4.98 8.48 -4.71
CA THR A 161 -4.18 7.25 -4.73
C THR A 161 -4.15 6.66 -3.33
N MET A 162 -4.45 5.37 -3.22
CA MET A 162 -4.38 4.59 -1.99
C MET A 162 -3.37 3.46 -2.14
N LEU A 163 -2.59 3.21 -1.08
CA LEU A 163 -1.61 2.13 -1.00
C LEU A 163 -1.79 1.35 0.31
N THR A 164 -1.69 0.04 0.24
CA THR A 164 -1.84 -0.84 1.41
C THR A 164 -0.55 -0.84 2.24
N LEU A 165 -0.69 -0.81 3.57
CA LEU A 165 0.43 -0.95 4.50
C LEU A 165 0.73 -2.40 4.88
N GLN A 166 -0.10 -3.34 4.44
CA GLN A 166 0.14 -4.75 4.72
C GLN A 166 1.48 -5.18 4.11
N PRO A 167 2.34 -5.90 4.86
CA PRO A 167 3.60 -6.42 4.35
C PRO A 167 3.29 -7.55 3.35
N VAL A 168 3.21 -7.20 2.06
CA VAL A 168 3.08 -8.18 0.98
C VAL A 168 4.45 -8.73 0.65
N ASN A 169 4.83 -9.87 1.22
CA ASN A 169 6.09 -10.61 0.99
C ASN A 169 7.42 -9.85 1.21
N GLU A 170 7.45 -8.52 1.30
CA GLU A 170 8.64 -7.68 1.51
C GLU A 170 9.30 -7.96 2.86
N ALA A 171 8.50 -8.22 3.91
CA ALA A 171 9.00 -8.57 5.23
C ALA A 171 9.66 -9.95 5.31
N LYS A 172 9.38 -10.87 4.36
CA LYS A 172 10.05 -12.18 4.30
C LYS A 172 11.48 -12.09 3.81
N ALA A 173 11.88 -11.01 3.13
CA ALA A 173 13.25 -10.83 2.68
C ALA A 173 14.22 -10.46 3.81
N PHE A 174 13.70 -10.12 5.00
CA PHE A 174 14.47 -9.69 6.17
C PHE A 174 14.50 -10.70 7.32
N LEU A 175 13.92 -11.90 7.13
CA LEU A 175 13.95 -13.05 8.05
C LEU A 175 14.65 -14.23 7.38
#